data_AF-A0A7C0Y1X5-F1
#
_entry.id   AF-A0A7C0Y1X5-F1
#
_cell.length_a   1.000
_cell.length_b   1.000
_cell.length_c   1.000
_cell.angle_alpha   90.00
_cell.angle_beta   90.00
_cell.angle_gamma   90.00
#
_symmetry.space_group_name_H-M   'P 1'
#
loop_
_entity.id
_entity.type
_entity.pdbx_description
1 polymer ?
#
loop_
_entity_poly.entity_id
_entity_poly.type
_entity_poly.pdbx_seq_one_letter_code
_entity_poly.pdbx_strand_id
1 'polypeptide(L)'
;MSRLVFVLADKQSLAKGDCYSPFADYELKNSIYGCDWVAELENQREIFEALQDANRHYGNRVFCPLSSMLNGEEKFLGIVGFRHLSDKLKSQKEKRIERVREELERENPDLWRVAQVAYMESEFYFVYAPEAILINEIDMLDFPYPLEEFLYVTQVYRYSF
;
A
#
# COMPACT_ATOMS: atom_id res chain seq x y z
N MET A 1 10.90 1.33 10.05
CA MET A 1 9.47 1.04 9.82
C MET A 1 9.40 0.16 8.58
N SER A 2 8.47 -0.79 8.52
CA SER A 2 8.38 -1.73 7.38
C SER A 2 7.83 -1.01 6.15
N ARG A 3 8.52 -1.17 5.03
CA ARG A 3 8.14 -0.60 3.72
C ARG A 3 7.55 -1.71 2.86
N LEU A 4 6.28 -1.57 2.48
CA LEU A 4 5.53 -2.67 1.88
C LEU A 4 4.78 -2.26 0.62
N VAL A 5 4.63 -3.21 -0.31
CA VAL A 5 3.66 -3.13 -1.40
C VAL A 5 2.56 -4.15 -1.13
N PHE A 6 1.31 -3.71 -1.10
CA PHE A 6 0.15 -4.59 -0.93
C PHE A 6 -0.54 -4.83 -2.27
N VAL A 7 -0.71 -6.09 -2.65
CA VAL A 7 -1.54 -6.45 -3.81
C VAL A 7 -2.98 -6.60 -3.34
N LEU A 8 -3.87 -5.84 -3.96
CA LEU A 8 -5.28 -5.72 -3.62
C LEU A 8 -6.15 -6.30 -4.73
N ALA A 9 -7.19 -7.03 -4.32
CA ALA A 9 -8.24 -7.52 -5.20
C ALA A 9 -9.61 -7.33 -4.53
N ASP A 10 -10.63 -7.02 -5.33
CA ASP A 10 -12.03 -7.11 -4.87
C ASP A 10 -12.51 -8.57 -4.85
N LYS A 11 -13.70 -8.79 -4.28
CA LYS A 11 -14.27 -10.14 -4.15
C LYS A 11 -14.51 -10.82 -5.50
N GLN A 12 -14.93 -10.09 -6.53
CA GLN A 12 -15.25 -10.66 -7.84
C GLN A 12 -13.96 -11.09 -8.55
N SER A 13 -12.93 -10.27 -8.48
CA SER A 13 -11.61 -10.52 -9.04
C SER A 13 -10.94 -11.69 -8.34
N LEU A 14 -11.05 -11.77 -7.01
CA LEU A 14 -10.62 -12.94 -6.23
C LEU A 14 -11.28 -14.24 -6.72
N ALA A 15 -12.58 -14.21 -7.00
CA ALA A 15 -13.32 -15.38 -7.50
C ALA A 15 -12.94 -15.79 -8.93
N LYS A 16 -12.43 -14.86 -9.75
CA LYS A 16 -11.98 -15.11 -11.13
C LYS A 16 -10.51 -15.52 -11.21
N GLY A 17 -9.75 -15.32 -10.13
CA GLY A 17 -8.29 -15.53 -10.11
C GLY A 17 -7.48 -14.30 -10.51
N ASP A 18 -8.13 -13.18 -10.84
CA ASP A 18 -7.52 -11.89 -11.20
C ASP A 18 -7.04 -11.13 -9.95
N CYS A 19 -6.17 -11.78 -9.17
CA CYS A 19 -5.91 -11.40 -7.78
C CYS A 19 -4.43 -11.38 -7.41
N TYR A 20 -3.53 -11.59 -8.36
CA TYR A 20 -2.08 -11.53 -8.16
C TYR A 20 -1.51 -10.27 -8.81
N SER A 21 -0.31 -9.86 -8.38
CA SER A 21 0.43 -8.76 -8.99
C SER A 21 0.60 -9.04 -10.48
N PRO A 22 0.15 -8.14 -11.36
CA PRO A 22 0.44 -8.24 -12.79
C PRO A 22 1.86 -7.74 -13.12
N PHE A 23 2.56 -7.16 -12.14
CA PHE A 23 3.90 -6.62 -12.28
C PHE A 23 4.94 -7.61 -11.78
N ALA A 24 6.03 -7.73 -12.54
CA ALA A 24 7.23 -8.42 -12.08
C ALA A 24 7.98 -7.57 -11.02
N ASP A 25 8.81 -8.23 -10.18
CA ASP A 25 9.58 -7.56 -9.12
C ASP A 25 10.42 -6.37 -9.61
N TYR A 26 11.00 -6.47 -10.81
CA TYR A 26 11.79 -5.38 -11.38
C TYR A 26 10.93 -4.19 -11.80
N GLU A 27 9.66 -4.41 -12.17
CA GLU A 27 8.70 -3.35 -12.51
C GLU A 27 8.23 -2.64 -11.24
N LEU A 28 7.95 -3.40 -10.18
CA LEU A 28 7.66 -2.86 -8.85
C LEU A 28 8.83 -2.00 -8.36
N LYS A 29 10.05 -2.54 -8.42
CA LYS A 29 11.28 -1.81 -8.05
C LYS A 29 11.41 -0.50 -8.84
N ASN A 30 11.29 -0.56 -10.17
CA ASN A 30 11.50 0.62 -11.02
C ASN A 30 10.39 1.67 -10.86
N SER A 31 9.21 1.28 -10.38
CA SER A 31 8.09 2.20 -10.12
C SER A 31 8.22 2.95 -8.79
N ILE A 32 9.01 2.43 -7.86
CA ILE A 32 9.25 3.03 -6.55
C ILE A 32 10.55 3.86 -6.62
N TYR A 33 10.42 5.18 -6.45
CA TYR A 33 11.55 6.10 -6.59
C TYR A 33 12.68 5.78 -5.60
N GLY A 34 13.90 5.57 -6.12
CA GLY A 34 15.09 5.28 -5.32
C GLY A 34 15.16 3.85 -4.76
N CYS A 35 14.27 2.95 -5.19
CA CYS A 35 14.22 1.60 -4.64
C CYS A 35 15.43 0.74 -5.06
N ASP A 36 16.09 0.15 -4.08
CA ASP A 36 17.22 -0.76 -4.27
C ASP A 36 16.77 -2.18 -4.63
N TRP A 37 15.74 -2.68 -3.92
CA TRP A 37 15.20 -4.02 -4.09
C TRP A 37 13.73 -4.12 -3.65
N VAL A 38 13.04 -5.08 -4.24
CA VAL A 38 11.68 -5.53 -3.89
C VAL A 38 11.72 -7.07 -3.80
N ALA A 39 11.02 -7.65 -2.82
CA ALA A 39 10.86 -9.10 -2.71
C ALA A 39 9.49 -9.46 -2.14
N GLU A 40 8.84 -10.49 -2.70
CA GLU A 40 7.60 -11.04 -2.17
C GLU A 40 7.84 -11.74 -0.83
N LEU A 41 6.88 -11.59 0.09
CA LEU A 41 6.82 -12.36 1.33
C LEU A 41 6.00 -13.63 1.09
N GLU A 42 6.69 -14.77 0.99
CA GLU A 42 6.03 -16.07 0.75
C GLU A 42 5.57 -16.75 2.06
N ASN A 43 6.16 -16.35 3.20
CA ASN A 43 5.88 -16.99 4.48
C ASN A 43 4.67 -16.36 5.18
N GLN A 44 3.68 -17.18 5.54
CA GLN A 44 2.47 -16.73 6.25
C GLN A 44 2.77 -15.91 7.51
N ARG A 45 3.78 -16.27 8.30
CA ARG A 45 4.16 -15.53 9.50
C ARG A 45 4.70 -14.14 9.15
N GLU A 46 5.51 -14.04 8.11
CA GLU A 46 6.06 -12.76 7.65
C GLU A 46 4.96 -11.85 7.10
N ILE A 47 4.00 -12.42 6.34
CA ILE A 47 2.81 -11.68 5.88
C ILE A 47 2.00 -11.18 7.08
N PHE A 48 1.72 -12.04 8.07
CA PHE A 48 1.00 -11.65 9.27
C PHE A 48 1.72 -10.50 10.01
N GLU A 49 3.03 -10.62 10.22
CA GLU A 49 3.85 -9.58 10.85
C GLU A 49 3.82 -8.26 10.04
N ALA A 50 3.88 -8.34 8.71
CA ALA A 50 3.76 -7.17 7.83
C ALA A 50 2.40 -6.47 7.93
N LEU A 51 1.30 -7.21 8.00
CA LEU A 51 -0.04 -6.65 8.22
C LEU A 51 -0.18 -5.99 9.61
N GLN A 52 0.44 -6.58 10.64
CA GLN A 52 0.49 -5.96 11.97
C GLN A 52 1.32 -4.67 11.97
N ASP A 53 2.44 -4.64 11.26
CA ASP A 53 3.27 -3.44 11.10
C ASP A 53 2.49 -2.31 10.42
N ALA A 54 1.74 -2.64 9.37
CA ALA A 54 0.87 -1.68 8.69
C ALA A 54 -0.21 -1.12 9.64
N ASN A 55 -0.82 -1.97 10.48
CA ASN A 55 -1.75 -1.52 11.52
C ASN A 55 -1.10 -0.64 12.59
N ARG A 56 0.19 -0.83 12.91
CA ARG A 56 0.88 0.08 13.84
C ARG A 56 1.02 1.48 13.23
N HIS A 57 1.14 1.57 11.91
CA HIS A 57 1.24 2.83 11.18
C HIS A 57 -0.13 3.50 10.97
N TYR A 58 -1.12 2.77 10.46
CA TYR A 58 -2.44 3.31 10.15
C TYR A 58 -3.42 3.28 11.34
N GLY A 59 -3.11 2.54 12.40
CA GLY A 59 -4.03 2.28 13.52
C GLY A 59 -4.65 0.89 13.44
N ASN A 60 -5.09 0.39 14.60
CA ASN A 60 -5.59 -0.97 14.75
C ASN A 60 -6.78 -1.26 13.81
N ARG A 61 -6.76 -2.46 13.21
CA ARG A 61 -7.84 -3.06 12.39
C ARG A 61 -8.06 -2.44 11.01
N VAL A 62 -7.06 -1.75 10.44
CA VAL A 62 -7.09 -1.40 9.02
C VAL A 62 -6.85 -2.64 8.17
N PHE A 63 -5.86 -3.44 8.56
CA PHE A 63 -5.50 -4.71 7.95
C PHE A 63 -5.87 -5.86 8.90
N CYS A 64 -6.58 -6.87 8.41
CA CYS A 64 -6.98 -8.03 9.21
C CYS A 64 -6.52 -9.31 8.51
N PRO A 65 -5.80 -10.21 9.17
CA PRO A 65 -5.45 -11.51 8.59
C PRO A 65 -6.71 -12.37 8.39
N LEU A 66 -6.74 -13.13 7.30
CA LEU A 66 -7.83 -14.01 6.91
C LEU A 66 -7.26 -15.28 6.29
N SER A 67 -7.62 -16.46 6.80
CA SER A 67 -7.43 -17.71 6.04
C SER A 67 -8.66 -17.97 5.18
N SER A 68 -8.48 -18.27 3.89
CA SER A 68 -9.58 -18.57 2.97
C SER A 68 -9.20 -19.64 1.95
N MET A 69 -10.20 -20.33 1.40
CA MET A 69 -10.00 -21.28 0.31
C MET A 69 -10.01 -20.53 -1.01
N LEU A 70 -8.88 -20.51 -1.72
CA LEU A 70 -8.75 -19.92 -3.06
C LEU A 70 -8.37 -21.04 -4.04
N ASN A 71 -9.18 -21.24 -5.08
CA ASN A 71 -8.94 -22.28 -6.10
C ASN A 71 -8.74 -23.70 -5.54
N GLY A 72 -9.37 -24.02 -4.40
CA GLY A 72 -9.26 -25.33 -3.76
C GLY A 72 -8.05 -25.50 -2.83
N GLU A 73 -7.23 -24.46 -2.65
CA GLU A 73 -6.12 -24.43 -1.71
C GLU A 73 -6.41 -23.47 -0.56
N GLU A 74 -6.00 -23.82 0.66
CA GLU A 74 -6.02 -22.88 1.78
C GLU A 74 -4.92 -21.83 1.56
N LYS A 75 -5.33 -20.56 1.47
CA LYS A 75 -4.41 -19.43 1.36
C LYS A 75 -4.60 -18.47 2.51
N PHE A 76 -3.47 -17.93 2.97
CA PHE A 76 -3.45 -16.82 3.91
C PHE A 76 -3.55 -15.51 3.14
N LEU A 77 -4.62 -14.77 3.42
CA LEU A 77 -4.94 -13.47 2.84
C LEU A 77 -4.97 -12.42 3.96
N GLY A 78 -4.95 -11.16 3.56
CA GLY A 78 -5.40 -10.05 4.40
C GLY A 78 -6.73 -9.50 3.91
N ILE A 79 -7.39 -8.74 4.76
CA ILE A 79 -8.49 -7.85 4.42
C ILE A 79 -8.04 -6.44 4.78
N VAL A 80 -8.24 -5.48 3.90
CA VAL A 80 -8.08 -4.05 4.20
C VAL A 80 -9.45 -3.37 4.22
N GLY A 81 -9.80 -2.76 5.35
CA GLY A 81 -11.00 -1.94 5.48
C GLY A 81 -10.79 -0.59 4.81
N PHE A 82 -11.31 -0.41 3.60
CA PHE A 82 -10.93 0.72 2.78
C PHE A 82 -11.33 2.08 3.39
N ARG A 83 -12.50 2.15 4.03
CA ARG A 83 -12.95 3.36 4.72
C ARG A 83 -11.96 3.77 5.82
N HIS A 84 -11.52 2.82 6.63
CA HIS A 84 -10.56 3.08 7.70
C HIS A 84 -9.19 3.48 7.15
N LEU A 85 -8.71 2.81 6.09
CA LEU A 85 -7.49 3.20 5.39
C LEU A 85 -7.59 4.65 4.87
N SER A 86 -8.68 4.97 4.16
CA SER A 86 -8.92 6.30 3.60
C SER A 86 -8.91 7.41 4.66
N ASP A 87 -9.60 7.22 5.78
CA ASP A 87 -9.64 8.22 6.85
C ASP A 87 -8.23 8.49 7.41
N LYS A 88 -7.38 7.45 7.46
CA LYS A 88 -5.99 7.58 7.93
C LYS A 88 -5.09 8.25 6.90
N LEU A 89 -5.22 7.87 5.63
CA LEU A 89 -4.51 8.50 4.53
C LEU A 89 -4.86 9.99 4.41
N LYS A 90 -6.11 10.39 4.63
CA LYS A 90 -6.50 11.82 4.68
C LYS A 90 -5.77 12.58 5.77
N SER A 91 -5.73 12.04 6.98
CA SER A 91 -4.98 12.66 8.09
C SER A 91 -3.47 12.74 7.81
N GLN A 92 -2.90 11.74 7.13
CA GLN A 92 -1.50 11.78 6.72
C GLN A 92 -1.24 12.81 5.62
N LYS A 93 -2.15 12.94 4.65
CA LYS A 93 -2.10 13.98 3.60
C LYS A 93 -2.11 15.37 4.21
N GLU A 94 -2.96 15.63 5.21
CA GLU A 94 -2.97 16.91 5.95
C GLU A 94 -1.63 17.20 6.62
N LYS A 95 -1.05 16.22 7.33
CA LYS A 95 0.29 16.36 7.95
C LYS A 95 1.39 16.59 6.91
N ARG A 96 1.28 15.95 5.74
CA ARG A 96 2.22 16.13 4.63
C ARG A 96 2.13 17.56 4.07
N ILE A 97 0.92 18.07 3.86
CA ILE A 97 0.68 19.45 3.40
C ILE A 97 1.26 20.44 4.41
N GLU A 98 1.07 20.21 5.71
CA GLU A 98 1.60 21.09 6.74
C GLU A 98 3.13 21.16 6.71
N ARG A 99 3.81 20.00 6.65
CA ARG A 99 5.28 19.95 6.51
C ARG A 99 5.79 20.67 5.25
N VAL A 100 5.04 20.58 4.15
CA VAL A 100 5.37 21.31 2.92
C VAL A 100 5.22 22.82 3.10
N ARG A 101 4.15 23.28 3.76
CA ARG A 101 3.95 24.70 4.07
C ARG A 101 5.04 25.24 4.96
N GLU A 102 5.36 24.53 6.05
CA GLU A 102 6.43 24.89 6.98
C GLU A 102 7.77 25.08 6.26
N GLU A 103 8.12 24.19 5.31
CA GLU A 103 9.36 24.33 4.53
C GLU A 103 9.33 25.51 3.57
N LEU A 104 8.19 25.76 2.92
CA LEU A 104 8.00 26.88 1.98
C LEU A 104 8.02 28.25 2.66
N GLU A 105 7.69 28.32 3.95
CA GLU A 105 7.71 29.56 4.74
C GLU A 105 9.10 29.95 5.27
N ARG A 106 10.12 29.10 5.09
CA ARG A 106 11.50 29.37 5.52
C ARG A 106 12.13 30.47 4.65
N GLU A 107 13.10 31.18 5.21
CA GLU A 107 13.84 32.24 4.48
C GLU A 107 14.55 31.72 3.21
N ASN A 108 14.99 30.45 3.24
CA ASN A 108 15.56 29.76 2.07
C ASN A 108 14.97 28.33 2.00
N PRO A 109 13.82 28.14 1.34
CA PRO A 109 13.15 26.84 1.23
C PRO A 109 13.97 25.80 0.46
N ASP A 110 14.03 24.57 0.96
CA ASP A 110 14.57 23.44 0.22
C ASP A 110 13.51 22.84 -0.70
N LEU A 111 13.55 23.21 -1.99
CA LEU A 111 12.60 22.71 -2.99
C LEU A 111 12.73 21.20 -3.24
N TRP A 112 13.91 20.61 -3.01
CA TRP A 112 14.07 19.15 -3.08
C TRP A 112 13.35 18.47 -1.93
N ARG A 113 13.46 19.04 -0.72
CA ARG A 113 12.70 18.56 0.44
C ARG A 113 11.20 18.65 0.21
N VAL A 114 10.73 19.76 -0.35
CA VAL A 114 9.31 19.94 -0.72
C VAL A 114 8.85 18.85 -1.69
N ALA A 115 9.58 18.63 -2.78
CA ALA A 115 9.23 17.61 -3.77
C ALA A 115 9.26 16.20 -3.15
N GLN A 116 10.26 15.91 -2.32
CA GLN A 116 10.40 14.63 -1.64
C GLN A 116 9.20 14.36 -0.72
N VAL A 117 8.85 15.32 0.15
CA VAL A 117 7.73 15.20 1.09
C VAL A 117 6.41 15.09 0.33
N ALA A 118 6.21 15.89 -0.72
CA ALA A 118 4.96 15.92 -1.46
C ALA A 118 4.70 14.60 -2.21
N TYR A 119 5.70 14.04 -2.88
CA TYR A 119 5.50 12.99 -3.88
C TYR A 119 6.27 11.69 -3.65
N MET A 120 7.37 11.71 -2.90
CA MET A 120 8.30 10.56 -2.83
C MET A 120 8.30 9.85 -1.47
N GLU A 121 7.92 10.53 -0.38
CA GLU A 121 7.90 9.93 0.97
C GLU A 121 6.71 8.98 1.17
N SER A 122 6.69 7.80 0.56
CA SER A 122 5.70 6.77 0.87
C SER A 122 6.30 5.57 1.58
N GLU A 123 5.62 5.10 2.62
CA GLU A 123 5.99 3.85 3.31
C GLU A 123 5.30 2.65 2.69
N PHE A 124 4.09 2.88 2.15
CA PHE A 124 3.28 1.84 1.55
C PHE A 124 2.89 2.18 0.10
N TYR A 125 2.85 1.14 -0.74
CA TYR A 125 2.31 1.19 -2.08
C TYR A 125 1.22 0.13 -2.22
N PHE A 126 0.31 0.34 -3.17
CA PHE A 126 -0.82 -0.54 -3.43
C PHE A 126 -0.85 -0.89 -4.91
N VAL A 127 -0.95 -2.18 -5.19
CA VAL A 127 -1.20 -2.71 -6.54
C VAL A 127 -2.65 -3.17 -6.58
N TYR A 128 -3.50 -2.52 -7.38
CA TYR A 128 -4.83 -3.06 -7.67
C TYR A 128 -4.72 -4.03 -8.84
N ALA A 129 -4.71 -5.32 -8.51
CA ALA A 129 -4.49 -6.40 -9.47
C ALA A 129 -5.44 -6.38 -10.69
N PRO A 130 -6.76 -6.13 -10.54
CA PRO A 130 -7.72 -6.22 -11.65
C PRO A 130 -7.46 -5.25 -12.80
N GLU A 131 -6.76 -4.14 -12.54
CA GLU A 131 -6.51 -3.09 -13.54
C GLU A 131 -5.04 -2.83 -13.80
N ALA A 132 -4.14 -3.61 -13.18
CA ALA A 132 -2.71 -3.39 -13.24
C ALA A 132 -2.34 -1.94 -12.92
N ILE A 133 -2.83 -1.45 -11.78
CA ILE A 133 -2.54 -0.10 -11.28
C ILE A 133 -1.62 -0.21 -10.07
N LEU A 134 -0.50 0.52 -10.08
CA LEU A 134 0.37 0.73 -8.93
C LEU A 134 0.25 2.19 -8.48
N ILE A 135 -0.08 2.39 -7.20
CA ILE A 135 -0.33 3.71 -6.62
C ILE A 135 0.29 3.81 -5.21
N ASN A 136 0.69 5.02 -4.84
CA ASN A 136 1.16 5.30 -3.48
C ASN A 136 -0.02 5.67 -2.55
N GLU A 137 0.30 5.96 -1.30
CA GLU A 137 -0.64 6.39 -0.25
C GLU A 137 -1.51 7.60 -0.62
N ILE A 138 -0.93 8.60 -1.29
CA ILE A 138 -1.64 9.83 -1.65
C ILE A 138 -2.59 9.57 -2.82
N ASP A 139 -2.11 8.86 -3.83
CA ASP A 139 -2.90 8.55 -5.03
C ASP A 139 -4.04 7.56 -4.71
N MET A 140 -3.87 6.73 -3.68
CA MET A 140 -4.94 5.84 -3.17
C MET A 140 -6.18 6.60 -2.71
N LEU A 141 -6.06 7.87 -2.31
CA LEU A 141 -7.22 8.69 -1.93
C LEU A 141 -8.11 9.10 -3.11
N ASP A 142 -7.53 9.15 -4.31
CA ASP A 142 -8.22 9.58 -5.53
C ASP A 142 -8.67 8.36 -6.37
N PHE A 143 -8.53 7.14 -5.84
CA PHE A 143 -8.87 5.91 -6.53
C PHE A 143 -10.40 5.79 -6.74
N PRO A 144 -10.90 5.76 -7.99
CA PRO A 144 -12.29 6.11 -8.32
C PRO A 144 -13.31 4.97 -8.18
N TYR A 145 -12.91 3.77 -7.75
CA TYR A 145 -13.78 2.61 -7.77
C TYR A 145 -14.72 2.57 -6.57
N PRO A 146 -15.91 1.92 -6.69
CA PRO A 146 -16.80 1.74 -5.56
C PRO A 146 -16.09 0.79 -4.62
N LEU A 147 -15.35 1.37 -3.68
CA LEU A 147 -14.57 0.58 -2.76
C LEU A 147 -15.59 -0.13 -1.90
N GLU A 148 -15.74 -1.42 -2.18
CA GLU A 148 -16.33 -2.35 -1.25
C GLU A 148 -15.78 -2.02 0.14
N GLU A 149 -16.58 -2.27 1.17
CA GLU A 149 -16.16 -1.99 2.55
C GLU A 149 -14.76 -2.57 2.86
N PHE A 150 -14.39 -3.62 2.12
CA PHE A 150 -13.15 -4.37 2.23
C PHE A 150 -12.55 -4.73 0.87
N LEU A 151 -11.22 -4.68 0.76
CA LEU A 151 -10.45 -5.35 -0.30
C LEU A 151 -9.63 -6.49 0.30
N TYR A 152 -9.28 -7.47 -0.52
CA TYR A 152 -8.42 -8.58 -0.12
C TYR A 152 -6.96 -8.24 -0.43
N VAL A 153 -6.09 -8.42 0.55
CA VAL A 153 -4.64 -8.40 0.37
C VAL A 153 -4.19 -9.82 0.02
N THR A 154 -3.70 -10.02 -1.18
CA THR A 154 -3.42 -11.36 -1.73
C THR A 154 -1.94 -11.68 -1.81
N GLN A 155 -1.10 -10.65 -1.94
CA GLN A 155 0.35 -10.73 -1.86
C GLN A 155 0.88 -9.50 -1.14
N VAL A 156 2.05 -9.65 -0.53
CA VAL A 156 2.76 -8.57 0.16
C VAL A 156 4.21 -8.61 -0.25
N TYR A 157 4.75 -7.47 -0.66
CA TYR A 157 6.16 -7.33 -0.96
C TYR A 157 6.80 -6.41 0.07
N ARG A 158 8.08 -6.63 0.36
CA ARG A 158 8.93 -5.70 1.11
C ARG A 158 9.88 -5.01 0.15
N TYR A 159 10.22 -3.74 0.43
CA TYR A 159 11.19 -2.99 -0.37
C TYR A 159 12.13 -2.12 0.48
N SER A 160 13.25 -1.69 -0.11
CA SER A 160 14.22 -0.76 0.49
C SER A 160 14.71 0.31 -0.47
N PHE A 161 15.29 1.36 0.10
CA PHE A 161 16.19 2.34 -0.53
C PHE A 161 17.60 2.17 0.06
#